data_AF-F8D465-F1
#
_entry.id   AF-F8D465-F1
#
_cell.length_a   1.000
_cell.length_b   1.000
_cell.length_c   1.000
_cell.angle_alpha   90.00
_cell.angle_beta   90.00
_cell.angle_gamma   90.00
#
_symmetry.space_group_name_H-M   'P 1'
#
loop_
_entity.id
_entity.type
_entity.pdbx_description
1 polymer ?
#
loop_
_entity_poly.entity_id
_entity_poly.type
_entity_poly.pdbx_seq_one_letter_code
_entity_poly.pdbx_strand_id
1 'polypeptide(L)'
;MSRKATIRTAHEDPELVARALRPDNTDEMATTVDEESGDVVTRIERETTGGLHSNVDDYVVNLEVATAVVDAAERTARATDGRGTASEPEHNHTDTNTNE
;
A
#
# COMPACT_ATOMS: atom_id res chain seq x y z
N MET A 1 6.57 -33.67 2.74
CA MET A 1 6.42 -32.80 3.94
C MET A 1 6.73 -31.38 3.52
N SER A 2 5.74 -30.49 3.45
CA SER A 2 6.01 -29.07 3.20
C SER A 2 6.66 -28.41 4.43
N ARG A 3 7.29 -27.27 4.20
CA ARG A 3 7.85 -26.34 5.19
C ARG A 3 6.98 -25.10 5.17
N LYS A 4 6.72 -24.55 6.36
CA LYS A 4 5.78 -23.44 6.52
C LYS A 4 6.41 -22.33 7.33
N ALA A 5 6.09 -21.09 6.98
CA ALA A 5 6.37 -19.91 7.78
C ALA A 5 5.09 -19.10 7.95
N THR A 6 5.00 -18.38 9.06
CA THR A 6 3.94 -17.40 9.30
C THR A 6 4.58 -16.14 9.86
N ILE A 7 4.33 -15.02 9.19
CA ILE A 7 4.82 -13.70 9.59
C ILE A 7 3.59 -12.89 9.96
N ARG A 8 3.69 -12.18 11.09
CA ARG A 8 2.63 -11.32 11.63
C ARG A 8 3.21 -9.96 11.93
N THR A 9 2.56 -8.92 11.43
CA THR A 9 3.01 -7.54 11.61
C THR A 9 1.83 -6.61 11.86
N ALA A 10 1.99 -5.73 12.84
CA ALA A 10 1.01 -4.71 13.17
C ALA A 10 1.27 -3.45 12.34
N HIS A 11 0.20 -2.81 11.87
CA HIS A 11 0.24 -1.60 11.04
C HIS A 11 -0.91 -0.66 11.43
N GLU A 12 -0.78 0.63 11.13
CA GLU A 12 -1.86 1.62 11.38
C GLU A 12 -3.08 1.39 10.47
N ASP A 13 -2.84 1.06 9.19
CA ASP A 13 -3.86 0.62 8.22
C ASP A 13 -3.47 -0.75 7.63
N PRO A 14 -3.81 -1.86 8.32
CA PRO A 14 -3.44 -3.21 7.90
C PRO A 14 -4.08 -3.61 6.57
N GLU A 15 -5.27 -3.09 6.27
CA GLU A 15 -5.98 -3.36 5.01
C GLU A 15 -5.27 -2.73 3.81
N LEU A 16 -4.76 -1.50 3.98
CA LEU A 16 -3.99 -0.83 2.94
C LEU A 16 -2.65 -1.53 2.67
N VAL A 17 -1.96 -1.96 3.72
CA VAL A 17 -0.71 -2.74 3.58
C VAL A 17 -0.97 -4.09 2.89
N ALA A 18 -2.02 -4.82 3.29
CA ALA A 18 -2.39 -6.09 2.65
C ALA A 18 -2.73 -5.91 1.16
N ARG A 19 -3.41 -4.81 0.79
CA ARG A 19 -3.66 -4.46 -0.62
C ARG A 19 -2.37 -4.15 -1.38
N ALA A 20 -1.43 -3.44 -0.77
CA ALA A 20 -0.14 -3.11 -1.38
C ALA A 20 0.72 -4.35 -1.64
N LEU A 21 0.62 -5.37 -0.77
CA LEU A 21 1.32 -6.66 -0.91
C LEU A 21 0.66 -7.63 -1.91
N ARG A 22 -0.63 -7.46 -2.20
CA ARG A 22 -1.40 -8.38 -3.06
C ARG A 22 -0.74 -8.69 -4.42
N PRO A 23 -0.13 -7.74 -5.14
CA PRO A 23 0.47 -8.01 -6.44
C PRO A 23 1.58 -9.07 -6.42
N ASP A 24 2.29 -9.22 -5.30
CA ASP A 24 3.42 -10.15 -5.17
C ASP A 24 3.02 -11.50 -4.56
N ASN A 25 1.75 -11.66 -4.15
CA ASN A 25 1.25 -12.95 -3.67
C ASN A 25 1.29 -13.98 -4.80
N THR A 26 1.86 -15.15 -4.51
CA THR A 26 1.88 -16.32 -5.39
C THR A 26 1.01 -17.44 -4.82
N ASP A 27 0.84 -18.55 -5.53
CA ASP A 27 0.11 -19.71 -5.00
C ASP A 27 0.77 -20.32 -3.74
N GLU A 28 2.06 -20.00 -3.51
CA GLU A 28 2.83 -20.47 -2.35
C GLU A 28 2.76 -19.50 -1.16
N MET A 29 2.09 -18.35 -1.32
CA MET A 29 2.05 -17.27 -0.34
C MET A 29 0.69 -16.57 -0.29
N ALA A 30 0.09 -16.49 0.89
CA ALA A 30 -1.15 -15.76 1.12
C ALA A 30 -0.98 -14.72 2.22
N THR A 31 -1.42 -13.48 1.94
CA THR A 31 -1.44 -12.36 2.88
C THR A 31 -2.88 -11.96 3.17
N THR A 32 -3.26 -11.90 4.45
CA THR A 32 -4.59 -11.55 4.93
C THR A 32 -4.50 -10.65 6.15
N VAL A 33 -5.53 -9.87 6.45
CA VAL A 33 -5.67 -9.24 7.77
C VAL A 33 -6.37 -10.22 8.71
N ASP A 34 -5.79 -10.43 9.88
CA ASP A 34 -6.44 -11.21 10.94
C ASP A 34 -7.58 -10.39 11.55
N GLU A 35 -8.80 -10.92 11.53
CA GLU A 35 -9.99 -10.19 11.99
C GLU A 35 -10.00 -9.95 13.51
N GLU A 36 -9.28 -10.76 14.28
CA GLU A 36 -9.25 -10.65 15.75
C GLU A 36 -8.15 -9.68 16.20
N SER A 37 -6.93 -9.83 15.68
CA SER A 37 -5.80 -8.98 16.09
C SER A 37 -5.65 -7.70 15.26
N GLY A 38 -6.18 -7.66 14.05
CA GLY A 38 -5.93 -6.59 13.08
C GLY A 38 -4.53 -6.65 12.46
N ASP A 39 -3.76 -7.73 12.68
CA ASP A 39 -2.42 -7.85 12.09
C ASP A 39 -2.48 -8.27 10.63
N VAL A 40 -1.51 -7.82 9.84
CA VAL A 40 -1.23 -8.43 8.54
C VAL A 40 -0.52 -9.76 8.78
N VAL A 41 -1.13 -10.85 8.32
CA VAL A 41 -0.64 -12.21 8.45
C VAL A 41 -0.32 -12.77 7.07
N THR A 42 0.95 -13.14 6.88
CA THR A 42 1.40 -13.83 5.68
C THR A 42 1.78 -15.27 6.01
N ARG A 43 1.21 -16.20 5.26
CA ARG A 43 1.54 -17.63 5.32
C ARG A 43 2.26 -18.03 4.05
N ILE A 44 3.38 -18.75 4.21
CA ILE A 44 4.20 -19.25 3.11
C ILE A 44 4.34 -20.76 3.27
N GLU A 45 4.10 -21.52 2.19
CA GLU A 45 4.29 -22.97 2.15
C GLU A 45 5.20 -23.36 0.99
N ARG A 46 6.33 -24.04 1.29
CA ARG A 46 7.31 -24.50 0.29
C ARG A 46 7.73 -25.94 0.54
N GLU A 47 8.22 -26.63 -0.49
CA GLU A 47 8.65 -28.02 -0.34
C GLU A 47 10.00 -28.17 0.36
N THR A 48 10.89 -27.18 0.18
CA THR A 48 12.26 -27.21 0.68
C THR A 48 12.49 -26.05 1.66
N THR A 49 13.40 -26.26 2.61
CA THR A 49 13.80 -25.19 3.55
C THR A 49 14.49 -24.05 2.81
N GLY A 50 15.28 -24.34 1.77
CA GLY A 50 15.93 -23.30 0.95
C GLY A 50 14.92 -22.44 0.20
N GLY A 51 13.90 -23.06 -0.41
CA GLY A 51 12.81 -22.33 -1.06
C GLY A 51 12.00 -21.50 -0.07
N LEU A 52 11.74 -22.02 1.13
CA LEU A 52 11.09 -21.25 2.20
C LEU A 52 11.93 -20.03 2.60
N HIS A 53 13.24 -20.21 2.80
CA HIS A 53 14.15 -19.12 3.18
C HIS A 53 14.14 -17.99 2.16
N SER A 54 14.32 -18.32 0.87
CA SER A 54 14.29 -17.31 -0.20
C SER A 54 12.96 -16.57 -0.25
N ASN A 55 11.84 -17.28 -0.13
CA ASN A 55 10.53 -16.65 -0.20
C ASN A 55 10.22 -15.75 1.01
N VAL A 56 10.68 -16.15 2.20
CA VAL A 56 10.62 -15.31 3.40
C VAL A 56 11.47 -14.05 3.24
N ASP A 57 12.68 -14.17 2.70
CA ASP A 57 13.58 -13.04 2.46
C ASP A 57 12.97 -12.03 1.46
N ASP A 58 12.49 -12.52 0.31
CA ASP A 58 11.78 -11.72 -0.69
C ASP A 58 10.55 -11.02 -0.09
N TYR A 59 9.77 -11.74 0.74
CA TYR A 59 8.58 -11.18 1.38
C TYR A 59 8.91 -10.00 2.32
N VAL A 60 9.95 -10.14 3.15
CA VAL A 60 10.31 -9.08 4.10
C VAL A 60 10.71 -7.80 3.37
N VAL A 61 11.44 -7.93 2.25
CA VAL A 61 11.78 -6.79 1.39
C VAL A 61 10.51 -6.17 0.77
N ASN A 62 9.62 -6.99 0.23
CA ASN A 62 8.35 -6.50 -0.33
C ASN A 62 7.47 -5.81 0.72
N LEU A 63 7.47 -6.29 1.96
CA LEU A 63 6.76 -5.67 3.09
C LEU A 63 7.35 -4.31 3.47
N GLU A 64 8.67 -4.16 3.47
CA GLU A 64 9.31 -2.87 3.70
C GLU A 64 8.91 -1.85 2.62
N VAL A 65 8.94 -2.26 1.35
CA VAL A 65 8.51 -1.42 0.23
C VAL A 65 7.04 -1.05 0.33
N ALA A 66 6.17 -2.01 0.63
CA ALA A 66 4.74 -1.77 0.82
C ALA A 66 4.48 -0.74 1.91
N THR A 67 5.15 -0.89 3.07
CA THR A 67 5.05 0.05 4.20
C THR A 67 5.48 1.46 3.76
N ALA A 68 6.62 1.60 3.07
CA ALA A 68 7.10 2.88 2.59
C ALA A 68 6.15 3.55 1.57
N VAL A 69 5.51 2.76 0.71
CA VAL A 69 4.51 3.26 -0.25
C VAL A 69 3.26 3.74 0.47
N VAL A 70 2.78 3.02 1.48
CA VAL A 70 1.64 3.43 2.30
C VAL A 70 1.92 4.75 3.01
N ASP A 71 3.07 4.86 3.69
CA ASP A 71 3.48 6.10 4.37
C ASP A 71 3.61 7.29 3.40
N ALA A 72 4.08 7.05 2.19
CA ALA A 72 4.15 8.07 1.16
C ALA A 72 2.75 8.49 0.70
N ALA A 73 1.85 7.54 0.45
CA ALA A 73 0.48 7.80 0.04
C ALA A 73 -0.28 8.62 1.07
N GLU A 74 -0.15 8.29 2.36
CA GLU A 74 -0.77 9.05 3.44
C GLU A 74 -0.24 10.48 3.54
N ARG A 75 1.08 10.67 3.46
CA ARG A 75 1.68 12.02 3.47
C ARG A 75 1.18 12.86 2.30
N THR A 76 1.05 12.26 1.11
CA THR A 76 0.49 12.94 -0.05
C THR A 76 -0.99 13.28 0.16
N ALA A 77 -1.80 12.36 0.68
CA ALA A 77 -3.21 12.59 0.97
C ALA A 77 -3.41 13.76 1.94
N ARG A 78 -2.63 13.81 3.03
CA ARG A 78 -2.65 14.92 4.00
C ARG A 78 -2.22 16.26 3.37
N ALA A 79 -1.24 16.24 2.46
CA ALA A 79 -0.81 17.46 1.77
C ALA A 79 -1.84 17.98 0.76
N THR A 80 -2.62 17.10 0.12
CA THR A 80 -3.69 17.48 -0.81
C THR A 80 -4.94 17.98 -0.11
N ASP A 81 -5.27 17.45 1.07
CA ASP A 81 -6.42 17.92 1.86
C ASP A 81 -6.24 19.39 2.30
N GLY A 82 -5.00 19.81 2.55
CA GLY A 82 -4.67 21.21 2.84
C GLY A 82 -4.58 22.14 1.62
N ARG A 83 -4.50 21.59 0.40
CA ARG A 83 -4.47 22.37 -0.84
C ARG A 83 -5.88 22.44 -1.38
N GLY A 84 -6.70 23.28 -0.72
CA GLY A 84 -8.08 23.55 -1.08
C GLY A 84 -8.26 23.67 -2.60
N THR A 85 -9.35 23.08 -3.09
CA THR A 85 -9.84 23.12 -4.47
C THR A 85 -9.27 24.32 -5.22
N ALA A 86 -8.41 24.08 -6.21
CA ALA A 86 -7.95 25.14 -7.08
C ALA A 86 -9.20 25.80 -7.68
N SER A 87 -9.54 26.99 -7.20
CA SER A 87 -10.64 27.78 -7.74
C SER A 87 -10.40 27.92 -9.24
N GLU A 88 -11.37 27.44 -10.03
CA GLU A 88 -11.42 27.72 -11.46
C GLU A 88 -11.24 29.24 -11.64
N PRO A 89 -10.32 29.71 -12.50
CA PRO A 89 -10.19 31.14 -12.73
C PRO A 89 -11.48 31.59 -13.42
N GLU A 90 -12.31 32.32 -12.67
CA GLU A 90 -13.48 33.02 -13.19
C GLU A 90 -12.99 34.04 -14.22
N HIS A 91 -13.03 33.67 -15.50
CA HIS A 91 -12.73 34.55 -16.62
C HIS A 91 -13.85 35.59 -16.76
N ASN A 92 -13.77 36.66 -15.97
CA ASN A 92 -14.64 37.81 -16.15
C ASN A 92 -14.10 38.65 -17.33
N HIS A 93 -14.52 38.27 -18.54
CA HIS A 93 -14.22 39.00 -19.77
C HIS A 93 -15.06 40.29 -19.76
N THR A 94 -14.48 41.40 -19.30
CA THR A 94 -15.07 42.72 -19.49
C THR A 94 -14.53 43.32 -20.78
N ASP A 95 -15.27 43.14 -21.87
CA ASP A 95 -15.01 43.83 -23.13
C ASP A 95 -15.39 45.31 -23.00
N THR A 96 -14.42 46.18 -22.73
CA THR A 96 -14.57 47.63 -22.92
C THR A 96 -14.31 47.97 -24.39
N ASN A 97 -15.37 47.97 -25.20
CA ASN A 97 -15.36 48.65 -26.50
C ASN A 97 -15.64 50.15 -26.29
N THR A 98 -14.59 50.96 -26.26
CA THR A 98 -14.69 52.41 -26.46
C THR A 98 -14.48 52.68 -27.94
N ASN A 99 -15.54 53.15 -28.60
CA ASN A 99 -15.53 53.55 -30.00
C ASN A 99 -15.55 55.08 -30.05
N GLU A 100 -14.48 55.70 -30.54
CA GLU A 100 -14.45 57.08 -31.07
C GLU A 100 -14.06 57.04 -32.55
#